data_AF-A0A9N8X2E0-F1
#
_entry.id   AF-A0A9N8X2E0-F1
#
_cell.length_a   1.000
_cell.length_b   1.000
_cell.length_c   1.000
_cell.angle_alpha   90.00
_cell.angle_beta   90.00
_cell.angle_gamma   90.00
#
_symmetry.space_group_name_H-M   'P 1'
#
loop_
_entity.id
_entity.type
_entity.pdbx_description
1 polymer ?
#
loop_
_entity_poly.entity_id
_entity_poly.type
_entity_poly.pdbx_seq_one_letter_code
_entity_poly.pdbx_strand_id
1 'polypeptide(L)'
;MKIVTGPRNFTAPYVPQEFPKWVTLADGSMLIVNDKDEEAAAIGEECADTGTVESLRDALMTEAKALGLKPHHKTGIEKLQQLINDAKS
;
A
#
# COMPACT_ATOMS: atom_id res chain seq x y z
N MET A 1 -36.04 27.96 -10.15
CA MET A 1 -35.06 27.43 -9.18
C MET A 1 -35.85 26.91 -7.98
N LYS A 2 -36.06 25.60 -7.84
CA LYS A 2 -36.85 25.02 -6.74
C LYS A 2 -35.96 24.94 -5.51
N ILE A 3 -36.24 25.76 -4.49
CA ILE A 3 -35.60 25.66 -3.19
C ILE A 3 -36.27 24.50 -2.45
N VAL A 4 -35.59 23.36 -2.37
CA VAL A 4 -36.02 22.21 -1.58
C VAL A 4 -35.65 22.48 -0.13
N THR A 5 -36.51 23.20 0.59
CA THR A 5 -36.44 23.30 2.06
C THR A 5 -37.07 22.05 2.66
N GLY A 6 -36.29 20.97 2.75
CA GLY A 6 -36.63 19.84 3.63
C GLY A 6 -36.47 20.24 5.10
N PRO A 7 -37.25 19.64 6.03
CA PRO A 7 -37.12 19.93 7.46
C PRO A 7 -35.73 19.51 7.93
N ARG A 8 -34.88 20.49 8.25
CA ARG A 8 -33.62 20.24 8.93
C ARG A 8 -33.96 19.78 10.35
N ASN A 9 -33.78 18.50 10.64
CA ASN A 9 -33.95 17.96 11.99
C ASN A 9 -32.79 18.42 12.87
N PHE A 10 -33.00 19.51 13.63
CA PHE A 10 -31.99 20.11 14.52
C PHE A 10 -31.79 19.34 15.84
N THR A 11 -32.60 18.32 16.11
CA THR A 11 -32.63 17.60 17.40
C THR A 11 -32.46 16.08 17.24
N ALA A 12 -31.80 15.63 16.16
CA ALA A 12 -31.48 14.21 16.02
C ALA A 12 -30.60 13.73 17.20
N PRO A 13 -30.83 12.52 17.75
CA PRO A 13 -29.98 11.98 18.79
C PRO A 13 -28.55 11.85 18.28
N TYR A 14 -27.57 12.20 19.13
CA TYR A 14 -26.16 12.03 18.80
C TYR A 14 -25.87 10.55 18.59
N VAL A 15 -25.37 10.21 17.40
CA VAL A 15 -24.88 8.88 17.08
C VAL A 15 -23.36 8.94 17.22
N PRO A 16 -22.74 8.17 18.14
CA PRO A 16 -21.30 8.09 18.20
C PRO A 16 -20.80 7.53 16.87
N GLN A 17 -19.99 8.31 16.17
CA GLN A 17 -19.29 7.89 14.96
C GLN A 17 -17.83 7.63 15.33
N GLU A 18 -17.32 6.45 14.95
CA GLU A 18 -15.91 6.09 15.16
C GLU A 18 -14.97 6.91 14.25
N PHE A 19 -15.51 7.44 13.15
CA PHE A 19 -14.79 8.23 12.16
C PHE A 19 -15.54 9.55 11.85
N PRO A 20 -14.84 10.62 11.45
CA PRO A 20 -13.39 10.69 11.30
C PRO A 20 -12.67 10.74 12.65
N LYS A 21 -11.47 10.13 12.72
CA LYS A 21 -10.64 10.16 13.93
C LYS A 21 -9.20 10.53 13.64
N TRP A 22 -8.50 11.01 14.66
CA TRP A 22 -7.06 11.29 14.60
C TRP A 22 -6.26 10.04 14.94
N VAL A 23 -5.35 9.67 14.05
CA VAL A 23 -4.41 8.56 14.20
C VAL A 23 -2.99 9.12 14.24
N THR A 24 -2.16 8.62 15.15
CA THR A 24 -0.74 8.99 15.23
C THR A 24 0.09 7.97 14.47
N LEU A 25 0.87 8.43 13.50
CA LEU A 25 1.73 7.61 12.68
C LEU A 25 3.05 7.31 13.40
N ALA A 26 3.85 6.38 12.85
CA ALA A 26 5.12 5.97 13.41
C ALA A 26 6.18 7.09 13.48
N ASP A 27 6.04 8.12 12.64
CA ASP A 27 6.89 9.31 12.62
C ASP A 27 6.45 10.38 13.65
N GLY A 28 5.38 10.11 14.41
CA GLY A 28 4.79 11.03 15.38
C GLY A 28 3.87 12.09 14.76
N SER A 29 3.65 12.08 13.44
CA SER A 29 2.67 12.95 12.79
C SER A 29 1.24 12.43 13.01
N MET A 30 0.25 13.32 12.86
CA MET A 30 -1.16 12.98 13.05
C MET A 30 -1.90 13.08 11.72
N LEU A 31 -2.71 12.07 11.42
CA LEU A 31 -3.56 11.98 10.23
C LEU A 31 -5.04 11.84 10.65
N ILE A 32 -5.95 12.48 9.92
CA ILE A 32 -7.39 12.22 10.05
C ILE A 32 -7.74 11.07 9.11
N VAL A 33 -8.36 10.02 9.64
CA VAL A 33 -8.89 8.89 8.89
C VAL A 33 -10.41 8.93 8.91
N ASN A 34 -11.05 8.70 7.77
CA ASN A 34 -12.49 8.83 7.58
C ASN A 34 -13.22 7.49 7.66
N ASP A 35 -12.48 6.39 7.63
CA ASP A 35 -12.99 5.03 7.72
C ASP A 35 -11.90 4.08 8.26
N LYS A 36 -12.31 2.84 8.47
CA LYS A 36 -11.48 1.80 9.07
C LYS A 36 -10.36 1.33 8.14
N ASP A 37 -10.56 1.41 6.82
CA ASP A 37 -9.57 0.99 5.83
C ASP A 37 -8.43 2.03 5.77
N GLU A 38 -8.77 3.34 5.80
CA GLU A 38 -7.79 4.42 5.93
C GLU A 38 -6.99 4.32 7.24
N GLU A 39 -7.62 3.91 8.35
CA GLU A 39 -6.92 3.63 9.60
C GLU A 39 -5.91 2.49 9.47
N ALA A 40 -6.30 1.36 8.89
CA ALA A 40 -5.42 0.19 8.74
C ALA A 40 -4.21 0.51 7.84
N ALA A 41 -4.44 1.26 6.75
CA ALA A 41 -3.38 1.74 5.87
C ALA A 41 -2.42 2.73 6.58
N ALA A 42 -2.97 3.62 7.42
CA ALA A 42 -2.18 4.60 8.16
C ALA A 42 -1.29 3.96 9.26
N ILE A 43 -1.81 2.95 9.97
CA ILE A 43 -1.09 2.29 11.08
C ILE A 43 -0.13 1.21 10.57
N GLY A 44 -0.15 0.89 9.28
CA GLY A 44 0.74 -0.11 8.68
C GLY A 44 0.37 -1.54 9.07
N GLU A 45 -0.91 -1.80 9.37
CA GLU A 45 -1.45 -3.16 9.43
C GLU A 45 -1.69 -3.74 8.02
N GLU A 46 -1.11 -3.13 6.98
CA GLU A 46 -0.81 -3.80 5.71
C GLU A 46 0.61 -4.38 5.80
N CYS A 47 0.73 -5.45 6.58
CA CYS A 47 1.89 -6.32 6.49
C CYS A 47 1.82 -7.05 5.13
N ALA A 48 2.70 -6.61 4.23
CA ALA A 48 3.18 -7.34 3.05
C ALA A 48 2.18 -7.57 1.89
N ASP A 49 2.71 -7.32 0.68
CA ASP A 49 2.19 -7.81 -0.60
C ASP A 49 1.22 -6.91 -1.39
N THR A 50 1.54 -5.63 -1.55
CA THR A 50 1.47 -5.09 -2.91
C THR A 50 2.79 -5.37 -3.60
N GLY A 51 2.94 -6.57 -4.14
CA GLY A 51 4.06 -6.97 -5.00
C GLY A 51 4.14 -6.07 -6.22
N THR A 52 4.75 -4.90 -6.06
CA THR A 52 5.14 -4.03 -7.17
C THR A 52 6.11 -4.81 -8.05
N VAL A 53 5.97 -4.64 -9.37
CA VAL A 53 6.86 -5.22 -10.39
C VAL A 53 8.34 -4.96 -10.05
N GLU A 54 8.63 -3.84 -9.39
CA GLU A 54 9.96 -3.50 -8.88
C GLU A 54 10.45 -4.45 -7.77
N SER A 55 9.62 -4.79 -6.80
CA SER A 55 9.95 -5.74 -5.73
C SER A 55 10.28 -7.13 -6.29
N LEU A 56 9.53 -7.59 -7.29
CA LEU A 56 9.77 -8.86 -7.97
C LEU A 56 11.07 -8.82 -8.78
N ARG A 57 11.36 -7.70 -9.42
CA ARG A 57 12.61 -7.48 -10.15
C ARG A 57 13.83 -7.48 -9.24
N ASP A 58 13.75 -6.79 -8.10
CA ASP A 58 14.84 -6.75 -7.11
C ASP A 58 15.10 -8.13 -6.52
N ALA A 59 14.05 -8.89 -6.19
CA ALA A 59 14.17 -10.28 -5.75
C ALA A 59 14.94 -11.12 -6.79
N LEU A 60 14.56 -11.06 -8.07
CA LEU A 60 15.26 -11.78 -9.13
C LEU A 60 16.70 -11.29 -9.34
N MET A 61 16.98 -10.00 -9.19
CA MET A 61 18.36 -9.51 -9.26
C MET A 61 19.21 -10.02 -8.09
N THR A 62 18.66 -10.12 -6.89
CA THR A 62 19.38 -10.69 -5.74
C THR A 62 19.65 -12.18 -5.93
N GLU A 63 18.68 -12.93 -6.46
CA GLU A 63 18.82 -14.35 -6.74
C GLU A 63 19.87 -14.62 -7.83
N ALA A 64 19.83 -13.85 -8.92
CA ALA A 64 20.85 -13.93 -9.98
C ALA A 64 22.26 -13.64 -9.43
N LYS A 65 22.41 -12.63 -8.57
CA LYS A 65 23.69 -12.33 -7.91
C LYS A 65 24.14 -13.44 -6.97
N ALA A 66 23.22 -14.09 -6.25
CA ALA A 66 23.52 -15.23 -5.40
C ALA A 66 24.06 -16.44 -6.20
N LEU A 67 23.61 -16.60 -7.45
CA LEU A 67 24.13 -17.58 -8.41
C LEU A 67 25.45 -17.12 -9.08
N GLY A 68 26.02 -15.99 -8.66
CA GLY A 68 27.27 -15.44 -9.21
C GLY A 68 27.11 -14.71 -10.54
N LEU A 69 25.87 -14.51 -11.03
CA LEU A 69 25.60 -13.74 -12.24
C LEU A 69 25.70 -12.23 -11.94
N LYS A 70 26.09 -11.45 -12.95
CA LYS A 70 26.17 -9.97 -12.86
C LYS A 70 25.15 -9.31 -13.79
N PRO A 71 23.84 -9.35 -13.47
CA PRO A 71 22.83 -8.70 -14.29
C PRO A 71 22.95 -7.17 -14.22
N HIS A 72 22.65 -6.50 -15.32
CA HIS A 72 22.63 -5.05 -15.39
C HIS A 72 21.38 -4.47 -14.72
N HIS A 73 21.46 -3.25 -14.17
CA HIS A 73 20.32 -2.54 -13.56
C HIS A 73 19.22 -2.14 -14.56
N LYS A 74 19.36 -2.48 -15.85
CA LYS A 74 18.34 -2.32 -16.90
C LYS A 74 17.83 -3.65 -17.43
N THR A 75 18.30 -4.78 -16.88
CA THR A 75 17.78 -6.09 -17.22
C THR A 75 16.33 -6.16 -16.74
N GLY A 76 15.42 -6.50 -17.65
CA GLY A 76 14.02 -6.75 -17.36
C GLY A 76 13.81 -8.10 -16.67
N ILE A 77 12.64 -8.29 -16.07
CA ILE A 77 12.27 -9.48 -15.30
C ILE A 77 12.42 -10.77 -16.11
N GLU A 78 11.93 -10.80 -17.35
CA GLU A 78 11.99 -11.98 -18.22
C GLU A 78 13.43 -12.47 -18.44
N LYS A 79 14.35 -11.53 -18.71
CA LYS A 79 15.78 -11.84 -18.89
C LYS A 79 16.44 -12.29 -17.59
N LEU A 80 16.03 -11.74 -16.45
CA LEU A 80 16.54 -12.19 -15.14
C LEU A 80 16.10 -13.63 -14.86
N GLN A 81 14.83 -13.96 -15.11
CA GLN A 81 14.31 -15.32 -14.94
C GLN A 81 15.04 -16.31 -15.84
N GLN A 82 15.29 -15.95 -17.11
CA GLN A 82 16.03 -16.80 -18.04
C GLN A 82 17.46 -17.06 -17.55
N LEU A 83 18.19 -16.02 -17.13
CA LEU A 83 19.55 -16.18 -16.60
C LEU A 83 19.61 -17.05 -15.35
N ILE A 84 18.63 -16.92 -14.45
CA ILE A 84 18.52 -17.75 -13.24
C ILE A 84 18.26 -19.21 -13.61
N ASN A 85 17.36 -19.46 -14.57
CA ASN A 85 17.07 -20.82 -15.03
C ASN A 85 18.26 -21.47 -15.73
N ASP A 86 18.96 -20.73 -16.60
CA ASP A 86 20.16 -21.21 -17.29
C ASP A 86 21.29 -21.53 -16.31
N ALA A 87 21.44 -20.76 -15.22
CA ALA A 87 22.46 -21.01 -14.20
C ALA A 87 22.11 -22.13 -13.22
N LYS A 88 20.84 -22.54 -13.15
CA LYS A 88 20.37 -23.66 -12.32
C LYS A 88 20.32 -24.98 -13.09
N SER A 89 20.40 -24.95 -14.42
CA SER A 89 20.49 -26.13 -15.28
C SER A 89 21.91 -26.67 -15.40
#